data_AF-A0A845XRM1-F1
#
_entry.id   AF-A0A845XRM1-F1
#
_cell.length_a   1.000
_cell.length_b   1.000
_cell.length_c   1.000
_cell.angle_alpha   90.00
_cell.angle_beta   90.00
_cell.angle_gamma   90.00
#
_symmetry.space_group_name_H-M   'P 1'
#
loop_
_entity.id
_entity.type
_entity.pdbx_description
1 polymer ?
#
loop_
_entity_poly.entity_id
_entity_poly.type
_entity_poly.pdbx_seq_one_letter_code
_entity_poly.pdbx_strand_id
1 'polypeptide(L)'
;MTQFSIWKNCKYHNLFTATAYSIIFTITLTIFFVLANIIFPYPNILNSPNNVNLKLKYFAEHKDEYNAIFIGPSTTEHGIVPNLFDKLMAEQNREIKSFNGAIGGATVAEIDFYLRDIIALKPANLNWLFIEYPDAMDEKLRNSGSARSIYWHTPKQTILALRIMLEKKHPLRLKFIIAYGNLKSFLYRILSMGRFSNFWQQKVLHSNPLKIAKQQLLIEESGYISLDRLAKYTSKWDNVRRKLLNNLDDYYQNVDKEIYKFKQRNTASINLFKPYTLKVIKNMCDLIEEQGIKPIVFISPTVGYEETTAMELYKSRNTSVVFALNNPEAFPTLYQVDNRWDFVHLNDRGAREFTRSMAEQFTKYLETEKSGIYPL
;
A
#
# COMPACT_ATOMS: atom_id res chain seq x y z
N MET A 1 -32.45 -36.95 -42.79
CA MET A 1 -33.48 -37.36 -41.81
C MET A 1 -32.81 -38.20 -40.74
N THR A 2 -32.84 -37.96 -39.43
CA THR A 2 -33.16 -36.80 -38.59
C THR A 2 -32.64 -37.19 -37.20
N GLN A 3 -31.48 -36.66 -36.81
CA GLN A 3 -30.73 -37.03 -35.61
C GLN A 3 -31.18 -36.21 -34.38
N PHE A 4 -32.49 -36.06 -34.17
CA PHE A 4 -33.07 -35.11 -33.21
C PHE A 4 -34.15 -35.70 -32.26
N SER A 5 -34.15 -37.01 -31.98
CA SER A 5 -35.17 -37.62 -31.11
C SER A 5 -34.74 -37.88 -29.65
N ILE A 6 -33.47 -37.69 -29.28
CA ILE A 6 -32.98 -38.05 -27.94
C ILE A 6 -33.46 -37.07 -26.84
N TRP A 7 -33.94 -35.88 -27.20
CA TRP A 7 -34.30 -34.84 -26.22
C TRP A 7 -35.77 -34.81 -25.78
N LYS A 8 -36.67 -35.64 -26.36
CA LYS A 8 -38.12 -35.55 -26.06
C LYS A 8 -38.59 -36.21 -24.77
N ASN A 9 -37.74 -36.96 -24.06
CA ASN A 9 -38.11 -37.67 -22.83
C ASN A 9 -37.37 -37.22 -21.56
N CYS A 10 -36.62 -36.10 -21.60
CA CYS A 10 -36.15 -35.46 -20.37
C CYS A 10 -37.32 -34.80 -19.65
N LYS A 11 -38.02 -35.57 -18.81
CA LYS A 11 -39.07 -35.06 -17.91
C LYS A 11 -38.48 -33.90 -17.10
N TYR A 12 -39.04 -32.70 -17.28
CA TYR A 12 -38.66 -31.47 -16.58
C TYR A 12 -38.52 -31.62 -15.06
N HIS A 13 -39.20 -32.60 -14.47
CA HIS A 13 -39.09 -32.97 -13.05
C HIS A 13 -37.65 -33.34 -12.64
N ASN A 14 -36.88 -34.05 -13.47
CA ASN A 14 -35.51 -34.43 -13.13
C ASN A 14 -34.56 -33.23 -13.14
N LEU A 15 -34.81 -32.25 -14.01
CA LEU A 15 -34.02 -31.02 -14.07
C LEU A 15 -34.28 -30.13 -12.86
N PHE A 16 -35.54 -30.00 -12.45
CA PHE A 16 -35.90 -29.24 -11.25
C PHE A 16 -35.29 -29.86 -9.99
N THR A 17 -35.44 -31.17 -9.81
CA THR A 17 -34.87 -31.89 -8.67
C THR A 17 -33.34 -31.82 -8.64
N ALA A 18 -32.67 -32.00 -9.78
CA ALA A 18 -31.21 -31.86 -9.88
C ALA A 18 -30.73 -30.43 -9.57
N THR A 19 -31.47 -29.41 -10.03
CA THR A 19 -31.19 -28.01 -9.73
C THR A 19 -31.35 -27.72 -8.24
N ALA A 20 -32.43 -28.19 -7.62
CA ALA A 20 -32.68 -28.04 -6.19
C ALA A 20 -31.57 -28.69 -5.34
N TYR A 21 -31.18 -29.93 -5.66
CA TYR A 21 -30.08 -30.60 -4.94
C TYR A 21 -28.73 -29.90 -5.15
N SER A 22 -28.47 -29.37 -6.35
CA SER A 22 -27.24 -28.62 -6.62
C SER A 22 -27.19 -27.31 -5.81
N ILE A 23 -28.33 -26.62 -5.67
CA ILE A 23 -28.45 -25.41 -4.84
C ILE A 23 -28.22 -25.76 -3.37
N ILE A 24 -28.89 -26.79 -2.84
CA ILE A 24 -28.72 -27.25 -1.46
C ILE A 24 -27.25 -27.61 -1.20
N PHE A 25 -26.64 -28.42 -2.06
CA PHE A 25 -25.23 -28.79 -1.94
C PHE A 25 -24.32 -27.56 -1.90
N THR A 26 -24.52 -26.60 -2.81
CA THR A 26 -23.73 -25.36 -2.88
C THR A 26 -23.89 -24.53 -1.60
N ILE A 27 -25.12 -24.39 -1.09
CA ILE A 27 -25.40 -23.66 0.15
C ILE A 27 -24.74 -24.36 1.34
N THR A 28 -24.93 -25.67 1.50
CA THR A 28 -24.35 -26.44 2.61
C THR A 28 -22.82 -26.37 2.58
N LEU A 29 -22.21 -26.54 1.41
CA LEU A 29 -20.76 -26.43 1.23
C LEU A 29 -20.26 -25.03 1.59
N THR A 30 -20.99 -23.98 1.18
CA THR A 30 -20.66 -22.59 1.51
C THR A 30 -20.76 -22.33 3.01
N ILE A 31 -21.85 -22.75 3.66
CA ILE A 31 -22.04 -22.64 5.10
C ILE A 31 -20.92 -23.38 5.84
N PHE A 32 -20.58 -24.59 5.42
CA PHE A 32 -19.48 -25.35 6.01
C PHE A 32 -18.16 -24.57 5.94
N PHE A 33 -17.80 -24.00 4.78
CA PHE A 33 -16.57 -23.22 4.66
C PHE A 33 -16.60 -21.92 5.48
N VAL A 34 -17.75 -21.26 5.58
CA VAL A 34 -17.92 -20.06 6.42
C VAL A 34 -17.77 -20.41 7.90
N LEU A 35 -18.43 -21.47 8.37
CA LEU A 35 -18.31 -21.94 9.76
C LEU A 35 -16.88 -22.40 10.07
N ALA A 36 -16.24 -23.13 9.16
CA ALA A 36 -14.84 -23.51 9.29
C ALA A 36 -13.92 -22.28 9.38
N ASN A 37 -14.25 -21.18 8.69
CA ASN A 37 -13.51 -19.92 8.78
C ASN A 37 -13.73 -19.19 10.10
N ILE A 38 -14.92 -19.28 10.70
CA ILE A 38 -15.19 -18.70 12.02
C ILE A 38 -14.42 -19.47 13.10
N ILE A 39 -14.45 -20.80 13.05
CA ILE A 39 -13.80 -21.68 14.04
C ILE A 39 -12.27 -21.65 13.87
N PHE A 40 -11.81 -21.67 12.63
CA PHE A 40 -10.41 -21.57 12.27
C PHE A 40 -10.25 -20.32 11.40
N PRO A 41 -10.01 -19.13 11.93
CA PRO A 41 -9.78 -17.94 11.11
C PRO A 41 -8.57 -18.12 10.19
N TYR A 42 -8.56 -17.40 9.06
CA TYR A 42 -7.45 -17.48 8.10
C TYR A 42 -6.16 -17.15 8.87
N PRO A 43 -5.12 -18.01 8.78
CA PRO A 43 -3.95 -17.88 9.65
C PRO A 43 -3.39 -16.46 9.57
N ASN A 44 -3.09 -15.88 10.73
CA ASN A 44 -2.44 -14.57 10.83
C ASN A 44 -1.25 -14.54 9.88
N ILE A 45 -1.07 -13.41 9.18
CA ILE A 45 0.01 -13.24 8.21
C ILE A 45 1.37 -13.58 8.80
N LEU A 46 1.51 -13.55 10.13
CA LEU A 46 2.61 -14.05 10.96
C LEU A 46 3.20 -15.41 10.55
N ASN A 47 2.47 -16.24 9.80
CA ASN A 47 2.94 -17.53 9.28
C ASN A 47 3.27 -17.55 7.77
N SER A 48 3.06 -16.45 7.04
CA SER A 48 3.32 -16.34 5.59
C SER A 48 4.73 -15.79 5.29
N PRO A 49 5.57 -16.42 4.46
CA PRO A 49 6.97 -16.03 4.25
C PRO A 49 7.16 -14.79 3.34
N ASN A 50 6.25 -13.81 3.41
CA ASN A 50 6.34 -12.56 2.65
C ASN A 50 6.93 -11.41 3.51
N ASN A 51 7.45 -10.36 2.84
CA ASN A 51 8.08 -9.21 3.52
C ASN A 51 7.16 -8.52 4.54
N VAL A 52 5.84 -8.53 4.29
CA VAL A 52 4.85 -7.87 5.13
C VAL A 52 4.76 -8.53 6.49
N ASN A 53 4.71 -9.88 6.52
CA ASN A 53 4.77 -10.63 7.76
C ASN A 53 5.98 -10.24 8.58
N LEU A 54 7.17 -10.33 7.99
CA LEU A 54 8.41 -10.10 8.73
C LEU A 54 8.41 -8.74 9.41
N LYS A 55 8.07 -7.67 8.67
CA LYS A 55 7.99 -6.32 9.23
C LYS A 55 6.97 -6.21 10.35
N LEU A 56 5.76 -6.76 10.17
CA LEU A 56 4.71 -6.70 11.18
C LEU A 56 5.04 -7.54 12.42
N LYS A 57 5.65 -8.71 12.25
CA LYS A 57 6.09 -9.57 13.34
C LYS A 57 7.19 -8.88 14.15
N TYR A 58 8.22 -8.41 13.47
CA TYR A 58 9.31 -7.67 14.10
C TYR A 58 8.78 -6.42 14.80
N PHE A 59 7.94 -5.64 14.12
CA PHE A 59 7.32 -4.48 14.75
C PHE A 59 6.49 -4.87 15.97
N ALA A 60 5.70 -5.94 15.94
CA ALA A 60 4.92 -6.38 17.11
C ALA A 60 5.82 -6.77 18.30
N GLU A 61 6.98 -7.37 18.05
CA GLU A 61 7.98 -7.74 19.07
C GLU A 61 8.71 -6.51 19.63
N HIS A 62 8.86 -5.44 18.83
CA HIS A 62 9.59 -4.22 19.17
C HIS A 62 8.71 -2.97 19.22
N LYS A 63 7.39 -3.12 19.35
CA LYS A 63 6.40 -2.05 19.11
C LYS A 63 6.59 -0.85 20.02
N ASP A 64 7.11 -1.09 21.22
CA ASP A 64 7.31 -0.07 22.25
C ASP A 64 8.66 0.65 22.09
N GLU A 65 9.52 0.23 21.17
CA GLU A 65 10.79 0.91 20.90
C GLU A 65 10.64 2.12 19.98
N TYR A 66 9.60 2.14 19.16
CA TYR A 66 9.43 3.13 18.10
C TYR A 66 8.44 4.22 18.50
N ASN A 67 8.83 5.48 18.29
CA ASN A 67 7.95 6.62 18.48
C ASN A 67 7.45 7.26 17.19
N ALA A 68 7.96 6.80 16.04
CA ALA A 68 7.53 7.20 14.71
C ALA A 68 7.43 5.99 13.76
N ILE A 69 6.37 5.91 12.95
CA ILE A 69 6.23 4.87 11.92
C ILE A 69 5.86 5.49 10.59
N PHE A 70 6.54 5.04 9.53
CA PHE A 70 6.19 5.37 8.14
C PHE A 70 5.39 4.23 7.52
N ILE A 71 4.18 4.52 7.03
CA ILE A 71 3.34 3.60 6.28
C ILE A 71 3.06 4.14 4.88
N GLY A 72 3.03 3.24 3.89
CA GLY A 72 2.83 3.62 2.51
C GLY A 72 3.05 2.44 1.55
N PRO A 73 2.90 2.68 0.23
CA PRO A 73 3.29 1.75 -0.83
C PRO A 73 4.83 1.62 -0.99
N SER A 74 5.27 1.12 -2.15
CA SER A 74 6.69 0.87 -2.45
C SER A 74 7.54 2.14 -2.55
N THR A 75 6.93 3.29 -2.79
CA THR A 75 7.61 4.60 -2.75
C THR A 75 8.07 4.93 -1.34
N THR A 76 7.26 4.67 -0.31
CA THR A 76 7.73 4.71 1.09
C THR A 76 8.68 3.56 1.44
N GLU A 77 8.36 2.31 1.05
CA GLU A 77 9.20 1.14 1.39
C GLU A 77 10.66 1.31 0.96
N HIS A 78 10.87 1.93 -0.21
CA HIS A 78 12.19 2.13 -0.81
C HIS A 78 12.67 3.58 -0.77
N GLY A 79 11.87 4.52 -0.24
CA GLY A 79 12.16 5.95 -0.24
C GLY A 79 12.56 6.51 1.12
N ILE A 80 12.04 5.98 2.22
CA ILE A 80 12.33 6.50 3.57
C ILE A 80 13.34 5.60 4.28
N VAL A 81 14.44 6.22 4.76
CA VAL A 81 15.55 5.56 5.47
C VAL A 81 15.48 5.92 6.96
N PRO A 82 14.88 5.08 7.83
CA PRO A 82 14.61 5.42 9.23
C PRO A 82 15.88 5.78 10.02
N ASN A 83 16.94 4.99 9.89
CA ASN A 83 18.21 5.25 10.59
C ASN A 83 18.82 6.62 10.23
N LEU A 84 18.63 7.08 8.99
CA LEU A 84 19.05 8.43 8.59
C LEU A 84 18.10 9.50 9.12
N PHE A 85 16.79 9.27 9.09
CA PHE A 85 15.80 10.17 9.67
C PHE A 85 16.09 10.39 11.16
N ASP A 86 16.24 9.32 11.92
CA ASP A 86 16.53 9.34 13.36
C ASP A 86 17.83 10.10 13.64
N LYS A 87 18.89 9.85 12.84
CA LYS A 87 20.16 10.57 12.95
C LYS A 87 19.98 12.08 12.75
N LEU A 88 19.27 12.49 11.71
CA LEU A 88 19.04 13.91 11.41
C LEU A 88 18.19 14.60 12.50
N MET A 89 17.23 13.88 13.08
CA MET A 89 16.45 14.37 14.20
C MET A 89 17.31 14.49 15.47
N ALA A 90 18.20 13.52 15.73
CA ALA A 90 19.14 13.55 16.85
C ALA A 90 20.14 14.71 16.75
N GLU A 91 20.63 15.04 15.54
CA GLU A 91 21.47 16.23 15.28
C GLU A 91 20.79 17.54 15.68
N GLN A 92 19.46 17.54 15.81
CA GLN A 92 18.65 18.66 16.28
C GLN A 92 18.14 18.48 17.72
N ASN A 93 18.76 17.59 18.49
CA ASN A 93 18.38 17.23 19.87
C ASN A 93 16.92 16.74 19.99
N ARG A 94 16.45 15.99 18.99
CA ARG A 94 15.14 15.33 19.01
C ARG A 94 15.34 13.81 19.10
N GLU A 95 14.79 13.21 20.15
CA GLU A 95 14.80 11.76 20.32
C GLU A 95 13.70 11.12 19.48
N ILE A 96 14.06 10.68 18.28
CA ILE A 96 13.19 9.92 17.39
C ILE A 96 13.79 8.55 17.16
N LYS A 97 12.96 7.51 17.27
CA LYS A 97 13.27 6.17 16.83
C LYS A 97 12.17 5.73 15.89
N SER A 98 12.50 5.63 14.60
CA SER A 98 11.52 5.42 13.54
C SER A 98 11.61 4.05 12.89
N PHE A 99 10.47 3.58 12.36
CA PHE A 99 10.37 2.32 11.63
C PHE A 99 9.68 2.50 10.28
N ASN A 100 10.22 1.88 9.23
CA ASN A 100 9.60 1.81 7.92
C ASN A 100 8.65 0.60 7.85
N GLY A 101 7.41 0.81 8.27
CA GLY A 101 6.30 -0.13 8.19
C GLY A 101 5.65 -0.22 6.81
N ALA A 102 6.19 0.47 5.80
CA ALA A 102 5.58 0.50 4.47
C ALA A 102 5.69 -0.84 3.72
N ILE A 103 4.73 -1.02 2.82
CA ILE A 103 4.45 -2.30 2.17
C ILE A 103 4.43 -2.08 0.66
N GLY A 104 5.40 -2.68 -0.05
CA GLY A 104 5.54 -2.51 -1.48
C GLY A 104 4.29 -2.88 -2.26
N GLY A 105 3.82 -1.99 -3.14
CA GLY A 105 2.64 -2.24 -3.95
C GLY A 105 1.31 -2.17 -3.19
N ALA A 106 1.28 -1.70 -1.94
CA ALA A 106 0.04 -1.60 -1.18
C ALA A 106 -0.87 -0.51 -1.76
N THR A 107 -2.17 -0.82 -1.82
CA THR A 107 -3.20 0.17 -2.13
C THR A 107 -3.63 0.92 -0.87
N VAL A 108 -4.36 2.02 -1.01
CA VAL A 108 -4.97 2.74 0.14
C VAL A 108 -5.77 1.78 1.04
N ALA A 109 -6.54 0.87 0.42
CA ALA A 109 -7.36 -0.08 1.18
C ALA A 109 -6.52 -1.10 1.95
N GLU A 110 -5.40 -1.54 1.37
CA GLU A 110 -4.44 -2.41 2.06
C GLU A 110 -3.68 -1.65 3.17
N ILE A 111 -3.38 -0.37 2.98
CA ILE A 111 -2.75 0.45 4.02
C ILE A 111 -3.70 0.69 5.20
N ASP A 112 -4.99 1.01 4.96
CA ASP A 112 -6.01 1.11 6.03
C ASP A 112 -6.11 -0.20 6.83
N PHE A 113 -5.97 -1.34 6.17
CA PHE A 113 -6.00 -2.64 6.83
C PHE A 113 -4.83 -2.80 7.81
N TYR A 114 -3.59 -2.63 7.35
CA TYR A 114 -2.42 -2.83 8.22
C TYR A 114 -2.22 -1.71 9.24
N LEU A 115 -2.69 -0.50 8.96
CA LEU A 115 -2.73 0.57 9.96
C LEU A 115 -3.54 0.12 11.19
N ARG A 116 -4.69 -0.53 10.97
CA ARG A 116 -5.52 -1.03 12.07
C ARG A 116 -4.80 -2.09 12.90
N ASP A 117 -4.04 -2.97 12.24
CA ASP A 117 -3.21 -3.95 12.93
C ASP A 117 -2.14 -3.26 13.78
N ILE A 118 -1.44 -2.25 13.25
CA ILE A 118 -0.44 -1.45 13.99
C ILE A 118 -1.06 -0.78 15.22
N ILE A 119 -2.21 -0.13 15.05
CA ILE A 119 -2.92 0.54 16.15
C ILE A 119 -3.40 -0.47 17.20
N ALA A 120 -3.91 -1.62 16.78
CA ALA A 120 -4.42 -2.65 17.68
C ALA A 120 -3.32 -3.24 18.60
N LEU A 121 -2.05 -3.15 18.19
CA LEU A 121 -0.91 -3.56 19.01
C LEU A 121 -0.68 -2.64 20.22
N LYS A 122 -1.26 -1.43 20.23
CA LYS A 122 -1.09 -0.42 21.30
C LYS A 122 0.40 -0.19 21.64
N PRO A 123 1.21 0.29 20.69
CA PRO A 123 2.58 0.68 20.97
C PRO A 123 2.62 1.83 21.99
N ALA A 124 3.33 1.63 23.10
CA ALA A 124 3.30 2.53 24.26
C ALA A 124 3.96 3.88 23.99
N ASN A 125 4.94 3.93 23.09
CA ASN A 125 5.75 5.12 22.82
C ASN A 125 5.44 5.77 21.46
N LEU A 126 4.46 5.28 20.70
CA LEU A 126 4.16 5.79 19.37
C LEU A 126 3.50 7.16 19.45
N ASN A 127 4.18 8.17 18.92
CA ASN A 127 3.72 9.56 18.94
C ASN A 127 3.31 10.04 17.55
N TRP A 128 3.98 9.57 16.49
CA TRP A 128 3.74 10.01 15.11
C TRP A 128 3.54 8.84 14.17
N LEU A 129 2.56 8.98 13.28
CA LEU A 129 2.33 8.03 12.21
C LEU A 129 2.30 8.77 10.87
N PHE A 130 3.33 8.55 10.07
CA PHE A 130 3.49 9.14 8.75
C PHE A 130 2.79 8.27 7.71
N ILE A 131 1.82 8.83 7.01
CA ILE A 131 0.98 8.13 6.02
C ILE A 131 1.26 8.73 4.66
N GLU A 132 1.84 7.94 3.77
CA GLU A 132 1.92 8.34 2.37
C GLU A 132 0.50 8.40 1.80
N TYR A 133 0.19 9.45 1.05
CA TYR A 133 -0.98 9.48 0.18
C TYR A 133 -0.65 8.75 -1.13
N PRO A 134 -1.12 7.51 -1.36
CA PRO A 134 -0.76 6.79 -2.56
C PRO A 134 -1.73 7.21 -3.67
N ASP A 135 -1.28 8.07 -4.58
CA ASP A 135 -2.10 8.33 -5.77
C ASP A 135 -1.93 7.18 -6.76
N ALA A 136 -3.03 6.44 -6.95
CA ALA A 136 -3.22 5.50 -8.03
C ALA A 136 -2.16 4.40 -8.20
N MET A 137 -1.85 3.62 -7.16
CA MET A 137 -1.41 2.26 -7.43
C MET A 137 -2.58 1.46 -8.01
N ASP A 138 -2.49 1.12 -9.30
CA ASP A 138 -3.40 0.16 -9.90
C ASP A 138 -3.19 -1.20 -9.26
N GLU A 139 -4.28 -1.80 -8.80
CA GLU A 139 -4.25 -3.17 -8.32
C GLU A 139 -3.76 -4.09 -9.43
N LYS A 140 -2.53 -4.56 -9.26
CA LYS A 140 -1.97 -5.56 -10.15
C LYS A 140 -2.68 -6.87 -9.87
N LEU A 141 -3.72 -7.12 -10.66
CA LEU A 141 -4.50 -8.36 -10.78
C LEU A 141 -3.67 -9.64 -10.70
N ARG A 142 -2.43 -9.55 -11.20
CA ARG A 142 -1.43 -10.62 -11.25
C ARG A 142 -1.23 -11.32 -9.89
N ASN A 143 -1.59 -10.65 -8.79
CA ASN A 143 -1.40 -11.17 -7.44
C ASN A 143 -2.69 -11.43 -6.65
N SER A 144 -3.89 -11.37 -7.27
CA SER A 144 -5.17 -11.62 -6.59
C SER A 144 -5.25 -13.01 -5.92
N GLY A 145 -4.58 -14.02 -6.47
CA GLY A 145 -4.49 -15.36 -5.85
C GLY A 145 -3.43 -15.48 -4.75
N SER A 146 -2.65 -14.44 -4.47
CA SER A 146 -1.55 -14.53 -3.49
C SER A 146 -2.07 -14.54 -2.06
N ALA A 147 -1.35 -15.20 -1.15
CA ALA A 147 -1.69 -15.21 0.27
C ALA A 147 -1.82 -13.79 0.87
N ARG A 148 -0.96 -12.85 0.43
CA ARG A 148 -1.04 -11.44 0.82
C ARG A 148 -2.36 -10.81 0.37
N SER A 149 -2.71 -10.95 -0.91
CA SER A 149 -3.94 -10.38 -1.45
C SER A 149 -5.16 -10.95 -0.73
N ILE A 150 -5.25 -12.28 -0.60
CA ILE A 150 -6.35 -12.94 0.13
C ILE A 150 -6.45 -12.43 1.58
N TYR A 151 -5.31 -12.19 2.25
CA TYR A 151 -5.31 -11.80 3.66
C TYR A 151 -5.93 -10.43 3.93
N TRP A 152 -5.61 -9.38 3.18
CA TRP A 152 -6.15 -8.06 3.52
C TRP A 152 -7.59 -7.84 3.03
N HIS A 153 -8.13 -8.73 2.17
CA HIS A 153 -9.49 -8.61 1.61
C HIS A 153 -10.59 -9.04 2.59
N THR A 154 -10.81 -8.28 3.66
CA THR A 154 -12.03 -8.39 4.49
C THR A 154 -13.22 -7.71 3.80
N PRO A 155 -14.48 -7.92 4.26
CA PRO A 155 -15.64 -7.23 3.67
C PRO A 155 -15.45 -5.71 3.59
N LYS A 156 -14.92 -5.08 4.66
CA LYS A 156 -14.69 -3.64 4.72
C LYS A 156 -13.67 -3.20 3.68
N GLN A 157 -12.52 -3.87 3.62
CA GLN A 157 -11.43 -3.53 2.70
C GLN A 157 -11.79 -3.81 1.24
N THR A 158 -12.53 -4.89 0.95
CA THR A 158 -13.00 -5.19 -0.40
C THR A 158 -13.99 -4.13 -0.88
N ILE A 159 -14.93 -3.71 -0.04
CA ILE A 159 -15.85 -2.61 -0.39
C ILE A 159 -15.07 -1.31 -0.63
N LEU A 160 -14.08 -1.02 0.20
CA LEU A 160 -13.22 0.15 0.08
C LEU A 160 -12.48 0.15 -1.27
N ALA A 161 -11.82 -0.96 -1.62
CA ALA A 161 -11.10 -1.12 -2.89
C ALA A 161 -12.02 -0.98 -4.11
N LEU A 162 -13.21 -1.61 -4.07
CA LEU A 162 -14.21 -1.49 -5.13
C LEU A 162 -14.70 -0.05 -5.31
N ARG A 163 -14.96 0.67 -4.21
CA ARG A 163 -15.39 2.08 -4.28
C ARG A 163 -14.31 2.99 -4.88
N ILE A 164 -13.05 2.85 -4.44
CA ILE A 164 -11.92 3.60 -5.02
C ILE A 164 -11.81 3.30 -6.52
N MET A 165 -11.92 2.03 -6.92
CA MET A 165 -11.85 1.62 -8.32
C MET A 165 -12.97 2.23 -9.18
N LEU A 166 -14.20 2.32 -8.65
CA LEU A 166 -15.35 2.86 -9.37
C LEU A 166 -15.16 4.34 -9.75
N GLU A 167 -14.44 5.11 -8.93
CA GLU A 167 -14.16 6.53 -9.19
C GLU A 167 -13.06 6.77 -10.20
N LYS A 168 -12.16 5.79 -10.40
CA LYS A 168 -11.09 5.93 -11.39
C LYS A 168 -11.68 6.05 -12.81
N LYS A 169 -11.05 6.88 -13.64
CA LYS A 169 -11.39 7.07 -15.07
C LYS A 169 -10.86 5.92 -15.95
N HIS A 170 -11.04 4.67 -15.49
CA HIS A 170 -10.67 3.49 -16.26
C HIS A 170 -11.78 3.04 -17.21
N PRO A 171 -11.44 2.40 -18.35
CA PRO A 171 -12.42 1.72 -19.18
C PRO A 171 -13.22 0.68 -18.39
N LEU A 172 -14.50 0.50 -18.70
CA LEU A 172 -15.39 -0.46 -18.02
C LEU A 172 -14.79 -1.86 -17.95
N ARG A 173 -14.17 -2.34 -19.04
CA ARG A 173 -13.49 -3.63 -19.07
C ARG A 173 -12.43 -3.75 -17.99
N LEU A 174 -11.60 -2.73 -17.80
CA LEU A 174 -10.57 -2.73 -16.76
C LEU A 174 -11.19 -2.71 -15.35
N LYS A 175 -12.26 -1.91 -15.15
CA LYS A 175 -13.04 -1.90 -13.90
C LYS A 175 -13.57 -3.29 -13.54
N PHE A 176 -14.16 -4.01 -14.51
CA PHE A 176 -14.64 -5.38 -14.30
C PHE A 176 -13.52 -6.34 -13.91
N ILE A 177 -12.36 -6.26 -14.57
CA ILE A 177 -11.24 -7.14 -14.25
C ILE A 177 -10.72 -6.85 -12.84
N ILE A 178 -10.53 -5.57 -12.46
CA ILE A 178 -10.12 -5.16 -11.10
C ILE A 178 -11.15 -5.63 -10.06
N ALA A 179 -12.45 -5.42 -10.33
CA ALA A 179 -13.52 -5.87 -9.44
C ALA A 179 -13.49 -7.39 -9.24
N TYR A 180 -13.33 -8.15 -10.32
CA TYR A 180 -13.18 -9.60 -10.26
C TYR A 180 -11.96 -10.02 -9.44
N GLY A 181 -10.82 -9.34 -9.61
CA GLY A 181 -9.61 -9.59 -8.82
C GLY A 181 -9.86 -9.44 -7.31
N ASN A 182 -10.50 -8.35 -6.90
CA ASN A 182 -10.86 -8.11 -5.50
C ASN A 182 -11.84 -9.14 -4.95
N LEU A 183 -12.91 -9.40 -5.70
CA LEU A 183 -13.95 -10.35 -5.30
C LEU A 183 -13.39 -11.77 -5.21
N LYS A 184 -12.47 -12.15 -6.10
CA LYS A 184 -11.77 -13.42 -6.04
C LYS A 184 -10.96 -13.55 -4.75
N SER A 185 -10.13 -12.55 -4.40
CA SER A 185 -9.36 -12.54 -3.15
C SER A 185 -10.26 -12.62 -1.92
N PHE A 186 -11.36 -11.87 -1.93
CA PHE A 186 -12.38 -11.87 -0.88
C PHE A 186 -13.07 -13.23 -0.71
N LEU A 187 -13.53 -13.84 -1.80
CA LEU A 187 -14.14 -15.17 -1.80
C LEU A 187 -13.16 -16.22 -1.31
N TYR A 188 -11.89 -16.15 -1.73
CA TYR A 188 -10.85 -17.05 -1.24
C TYR A 188 -10.63 -16.90 0.26
N ARG A 189 -10.71 -15.68 0.79
CA ARG A 189 -10.61 -15.43 2.23
C ARG A 189 -11.81 -16.01 2.97
N ILE A 190 -13.04 -15.70 2.54
CA ILE A 190 -14.27 -16.13 3.22
C ILE A 190 -14.45 -17.64 3.16
N LEU A 191 -14.24 -18.23 1.99
CA LEU A 191 -14.43 -19.66 1.76
C LEU A 191 -13.20 -20.48 2.16
N SER A 192 -12.16 -19.83 2.70
CA SER A 192 -10.93 -20.51 3.12
C SER A 192 -10.25 -21.31 1.99
N MET A 193 -10.49 -20.92 0.73
CA MET A 193 -9.94 -21.61 -0.44
C MET A 193 -8.43 -21.41 -0.50
N GLY A 194 -7.69 -22.49 -0.75
CA GLY A 194 -6.22 -22.47 -0.83
C GLY A 194 -5.50 -22.52 0.52
N ARG A 195 -6.20 -22.67 1.64
CA ARG A 195 -5.57 -22.85 2.96
C ARG A 195 -4.69 -24.09 3.03
N PHE A 196 -5.21 -25.23 2.58
CA PHE A 196 -4.47 -26.49 2.62
C PHE A 196 -3.23 -26.42 1.73
N SER A 197 -3.35 -25.88 0.52
CA SER A 197 -2.19 -25.69 -0.36
C SER A 197 -1.15 -24.73 0.24
N ASN A 198 -1.58 -23.64 0.89
CA ASN A 198 -0.66 -22.70 1.54
C ASN A 198 0.03 -23.32 2.76
N PHE A 199 -0.70 -24.06 3.59
CA PHE A 199 -0.12 -24.80 4.73
C PHE A 199 0.95 -25.79 4.26
N TRP A 200 0.64 -26.60 3.25
CA TRP A 200 1.60 -27.55 2.68
C TRP A 200 2.79 -26.84 2.04
N GLN A 201 2.55 -25.76 1.29
CA GLN A 201 3.64 -25.00 0.67
C GLN A 201 4.55 -24.31 1.69
N GLN A 202 4.03 -23.92 2.85
CA GLN A 202 4.80 -23.34 3.94
C GLN A 202 5.59 -24.41 4.73
N LYS A 203 4.95 -25.50 5.13
CA LYS A 203 5.61 -26.53 5.96
C LYS A 203 6.58 -27.42 5.19
N VAL A 204 6.32 -27.68 3.90
CA VAL A 204 7.04 -28.71 3.14
C VAL A 204 7.95 -28.14 2.07
N LEU A 205 7.63 -26.97 1.50
CA LEU A 205 8.30 -26.48 0.29
C LEU A 205 9.27 -25.31 0.50
N HIS A 206 9.46 -24.75 1.70
CA HIS A 206 10.37 -23.60 1.85
C HIS A 206 11.18 -23.50 3.15
N SER A 207 12.50 -23.65 2.97
CA SER A 207 13.58 -22.88 3.59
C SER A 207 14.53 -22.45 2.47
N ASN A 208 14.27 -21.29 1.84
CA ASN A 208 15.18 -20.74 0.82
C ASN A 208 16.15 -19.74 1.49
N PRO A 209 17.46 -20.00 1.51
CA PRO A 209 18.44 -19.14 2.19
C PRO A 209 18.48 -17.70 1.68
N LEU A 210 18.15 -17.44 0.40
CA LEU A 210 18.05 -16.09 -0.15
C LEU A 210 16.90 -15.27 0.48
N LYS A 211 15.81 -15.93 0.90
CA LYS A 211 14.73 -15.24 1.62
C LYS A 211 15.17 -14.83 3.02
N ILE A 212 15.98 -15.64 3.69
CA ILE A 212 16.47 -15.38 5.05
C ILE A 212 17.43 -14.18 5.05
N ALA A 213 18.39 -14.13 4.12
CA ALA A 213 19.31 -13.00 3.99
C ALA A 213 18.58 -11.67 3.70
N LYS A 214 17.55 -11.71 2.84
CA LYS A 214 16.71 -10.53 2.57
C LYS A 214 15.88 -10.10 3.80
N GLN A 215 15.43 -11.05 4.61
CA GLN A 215 14.67 -10.77 5.83
C GLN A 215 15.56 -10.10 6.88
N GLN A 216 16.77 -10.61 7.09
CA GLN A 216 17.71 -10.04 8.04
C GLN A 216 18.10 -8.60 7.66
N LEU A 217 18.36 -8.34 6.37
CA LEU A 217 18.64 -7.00 5.86
C LEU A 217 17.51 -5.99 6.08
N LEU A 218 16.25 -6.44 6.03
CA LEU A 218 15.09 -5.57 6.27
C LEU A 218 15.00 -5.16 7.75
N ILE A 219 15.40 -6.04 8.67
CA ILE A 219 15.37 -5.78 10.10
C ILE A 219 16.51 -4.86 10.52
N GLU A 220 17.72 -5.10 10.00
CA GLU A 220 18.92 -4.31 10.32
C GLU A 220 18.80 -2.82 9.95
N GLU A 221 17.99 -2.50 8.96
CA GLU A 221 17.77 -1.12 8.47
C GLU A 221 16.40 -0.56 8.91
N SER A 222 15.86 -1.05 10.04
CA SER A 222 14.58 -0.58 10.61
C SER A 222 13.42 -0.61 9.60
N GLY A 223 13.37 -1.64 8.76
CA GLY A 223 12.35 -1.84 7.73
C GLY A 223 12.71 -1.29 6.34
N TYR A 224 13.84 -0.61 6.16
CA TYR A 224 14.25 -0.05 4.87
C TYR A 224 14.99 -1.08 4.00
N ILE A 225 14.78 -1.02 2.68
CA ILE A 225 15.66 -1.65 1.71
C ILE A 225 15.64 -0.89 0.39
N SER A 226 16.81 -0.53 -0.14
CA SER A 226 16.92 0.14 -1.43
C SER A 226 16.69 -0.81 -2.61
N LEU A 227 16.20 -0.26 -3.72
CA LEU A 227 16.08 -1.00 -4.97
C LEU A 227 17.44 -1.42 -5.53
N ASP A 228 18.47 -0.62 -5.31
CA ASP A 228 19.87 -0.91 -5.65
C ASP A 228 20.35 -2.20 -4.98
N ARG A 229 20.06 -2.36 -3.69
CA ARG A 229 20.40 -3.56 -2.93
C ARG A 229 19.56 -4.75 -3.42
N LEU A 230 18.28 -4.55 -3.73
CA LEU A 230 17.40 -5.60 -4.26
C LEU A 230 17.79 -6.09 -5.66
N ALA A 231 18.32 -5.21 -6.51
CA ALA A 231 18.74 -5.54 -7.86
C ALA A 231 19.82 -6.61 -7.90
N LYS A 232 20.71 -6.63 -6.89
CA LYS A 232 21.73 -7.68 -6.71
C LYS A 232 21.14 -9.10 -6.57
N TYR A 233 19.88 -9.23 -6.18
CA TYR A 233 19.21 -10.51 -5.96
C TYR A 233 18.21 -10.87 -7.07
N THR A 234 17.89 -9.95 -7.99
CA THR A 234 16.95 -10.23 -9.07
C THR A 234 17.12 -9.30 -10.28
N SER A 235 17.25 -9.91 -11.47
CA SER A 235 17.30 -9.21 -12.76
C SER A 235 16.06 -8.40 -13.09
N LYS A 236 14.94 -8.61 -12.37
CA LYS A 236 13.72 -7.82 -12.53
C LYS A 236 13.99 -6.33 -12.31
N TRP A 237 14.72 -5.97 -11.26
CA TRP A 237 14.97 -4.57 -10.93
C TRP A 237 15.99 -3.93 -11.86
N ASP A 238 17.00 -4.69 -12.32
CA ASP A 238 17.93 -4.25 -13.37
C ASP A 238 17.19 -3.92 -14.67
N ASN A 239 16.22 -4.75 -15.06
CA ASN A 239 15.39 -4.49 -16.25
C ASN A 239 14.59 -3.20 -16.11
N VAL A 240 14.09 -2.91 -14.91
CA VAL A 240 13.34 -1.68 -14.63
C VAL A 240 14.25 -0.46 -14.73
N ARG A 241 15.45 -0.50 -14.14
CA ARG A 241 16.44 0.60 -14.26
C ARG A 241 16.88 0.81 -15.71
N ARG A 242 17.18 -0.27 -16.44
CA ARG A 242 17.54 -0.18 -17.88
C ARG A 242 16.44 0.46 -18.72
N LYS A 243 15.16 0.20 -18.41
CA LYS A 243 14.05 0.87 -19.10
C LYS A 243 14.06 2.37 -18.87
N LEU A 244 14.32 2.85 -17.65
CA LEU A 244 14.47 4.29 -17.41
C LEU A 244 15.64 4.85 -18.23
N LEU A 245 16.82 4.22 -18.15
CA LEU A 245 18.03 4.69 -18.83
C LEU A 245 17.90 4.69 -20.36
N ASN A 246 17.09 3.80 -20.93
CA ASN A 246 16.81 3.77 -22.36
C ASN A 246 15.73 4.77 -22.80
N ASN A 247 15.02 5.42 -21.88
CA ASN A 247 13.91 6.34 -22.17
C ASN A 247 14.06 7.64 -21.36
N LEU A 248 15.25 8.24 -21.38
CA LEU A 248 15.54 9.47 -20.63
C LEU A 248 14.73 10.67 -21.11
N ASP A 249 14.50 10.79 -22.42
CA ASP A 249 13.70 11.88 -22.98
C ASP A 249 12.26 11.81 -22.47
N ASP A 250 11.65 10.62 -22.46
CA ASP A 250 10.33 10.40 -21.88
C ASP A 250 10.31 10.78 -20.40
N TYR A 251 11.36 10.42 -19.65
CA TYR A 251 11.47 10.78 -18.25
C TYR A 251 11.46 12.30 -18.05
N TYR A 252 12.34 13.04 -18.73
CA TYR A 252 12.41 14.49 -18.59
C TYR A 252 11.13 15.19 -19.08
N GLN A 253 10.51 14.73 -20.17
CA GLN A 253 9.22 15.24 -20.60
C GLN A 253 8.11 15.04 -19.55
N ASN A 254 8.15 13.93 -18.80
CA ASN A 254 7.19 13.73 -17.71
C ASN A 254 7.51 14.60 -16.49
N VAL A 255 8.78 14.88 -16.18
CA VAL A 255 9.16 15.86 -15.15
C VAL A 255 8.66 17.26 -15.54
N ASP A 256 8.85 17.68 -16.78
CA ASP A 256 8.36 18.97 -17.29
C ASP A 256 6.83 19.07 -17.21
N LYS A 257 6.12 17.96 -17.51
CA LYS A 257 4.67 17.87 -17.32
C LYS A 257 4.28 18.04 -15.86
N GLU A 258 5.00 17.45 -14.91
CA GLU A 258 4.73 17.66 -13.48
C GLU A 258 4.96 19.12 -13.07
N ILE A 259 6.05 19.76 -13.50
CA ILE A 259 6.30 21.19 -13.27
C ILE A 259 5.12 22.03 -13.81
N TYR A 260 4.70 21.76 -15.05
CA TYR A 260 3.60 22.49 -15.67
C TYR A 260 2.27 22.28 -14.94
N LYS A 261 1.96 21.05 -14.51
CA LYS A 261 0.77 20.75 -13.69
C LYS A 261 0.79 21.54 -12.38
N PHE A 262 1.93 21.60 -11.70
CA PHE A 262 2.08 22.39 -10.47
C PHE A 262 1.81 23.88 -10.69
N LYS A 263 2.36 24.46 -11.77
CA LYS A 263 2.13 25.86 -12.13
C LYS A 263 0.65 26.15 -12.42
N GLN A 264 -0.02 25.31 -13.20
CA GLN A 264 -1.45 25.48 -13.49
C GLN A 264 -2.35 25.35 -12.24
N ARG A 265 -1.99 24.48 -11.30
CA ARG A 265 -2.75 24.30 -10.04
C ARG A 265 -2.67 25.51 -9.12
N ASN A 266 -1.64 26.34 -9.24
CA ASN A 266 -1.52 27.58 -8.48
C ASN A 266 -2.40 28.70 -9.05
N THR A 267 -2.85 28.59 -10.31
CA THR A 267 -3.62 29.63 -11.00
C THR A 267 -5.09 29.27 -11.25
N ALA A 268 -5.47 27.99 -11.27
CA ALA A 268 -6.84 27.56 -11.51
C ALA A 268 -7.74 27.56 -10.25
N SER A 269 -9.01 27.97 -10.42
CA SER A 269 -10.08 27.74 -9.44
C SER A 269 -10.34 26.23 -9.31
N ILE A 270 -10.28 25.73 -8.08
CA ILE A 270 -10.25 24.29 -7.79
C ILE A 270 -11.65 23.71 -8.01
N ASN A 271 -11.78 22.84 -9.01
CA ASN A 271 -12.97 22.02 -9.16
C ASN A 271 -12.91 20.90 -8.11
N LEU A 272 -13.73 21.04 -7.06
CA LEU A 272 -13.67 20.32 -5.78
C LEU A 272 -14.11 18.84 -5.89
N PHE A 273 -13.53 18.08 -6.81
CA PHE A 273 -13.75 16.65 -6.86
C PHE A 273 -13.00 16.00 -5.69
N LYS A 274 -13.73 15.65 -4.63
CA LYS A 274 -13.18 14.90 -3.49
C LYS A 274 -13.23 13.40 -3.80
N PRO A 275 -12.16 12.75 -4.28
CA PRO A 275 -12.16 11.32 -4.46
C PRO A 275 -12.30 10.65 -3.09
N TYR A 276 -12.93 9.49 -3.09
CA TYR A 276 -13.13 8.63 -1.95
C TYR A 276 -11.83 8.28 -1.24
N THR A 277 -10.69 8.24 -1.96
CA THR A 277 -9.36 8.10 -1.36
C THR A 277 -9.10 9.12 -0.26
N LEU A 278 -9.50 10.40 -0.43
CA LEU A 278 -9.37 11.40 0.63
C LEU A 278 -10.19 11.02 1.86
N LYS A 279 -11.40 10.51 1.67
CA LYS A 279 -12.25 10.06 2.76
C LYS A 279 -11.60 8.91 3.52
N VAL A 280 -10.93 7.99 2.82
CA VAL A 280 -10.20 6.90 3.47
C VAL A 280 -9.05 7.44 4.30
N ILE A 281 -8.22 8.31 3.72
CA ILE A 281 -7.07 8.90 4.42
C ILE A 281 -7.54 9.71 5.64
N LYS A 282 -8.61 10.50 5.50
CA LYS A 282 -9.21 11.21 6.65
C LYS A 282 -9.64 10.23 7.73
N ASN A 283 -10.36 9.16 7.39
CA ASN A 283 -10.77 8.16 8.38
C ASN A 283 -9.57 7.45 9.03
N MET A 284 -8.44 7.31 8.32
CA MET A 284 -7.21 6.79 8.90
C MET A 284 -6.61 7.79 9.88
N CYS A 285 -6.55 9.08 9.54
CA CYS A 285 -6.11 10.14 10.46
C CYS A 285 -6.98 10.19 11.72
N ASP A 286 -8.32 10.22 11.57
CA ASP A 286 -9.26 10.24 12.69
C ASP A 286 -9.00 9.04 13.64
N LEU A 287 -8.81 7.84 13.08
CA LEU A 287 -8.50 6.62 13.85
C LEU A 287 -7.17 6.73 14.61
N ILE A 288 -6.16 7.38 14.04
CA ILE A 288 -4.85 7.58 14.66
C ILE A 288 -4.96 8.58 15.82
N GLU A 289 -5.67 9.69 15.59
CA GLU A 289 -5.92 10.73 16.60
C GLU A 289 -6.74 10.21 17.78
N GLU A 290 -7.71 9.33 17.54
CA GLU A 290 -8.48 8.64 18.59
C GLU A 290 -7.59 7.85 19.57
N GLN A 291 -6.35 7.52 19.18
CA GLN A 291 -5.37 6.83 20.03
C GLN A 291 -4.34 7.80 20.66
N GLY A 292 -4.51 9.11 20.50
CA GLY A 292 -3.54 10.11 20.95
C GLY A 292 -2.26 10.18 20.12
N ILE A 293 -2.23 9.54 18.95
CA ILE A 293 -1.11 9.55 18.01
C ILE A 293 -1.34 10.69 17.00
N LYS A 294 -0.27 11.34 16.53
CA LYS A 294 -0.35 12.42 15.54
C LYS A 294 -0.19 11.88 14.11
N PRO A 295 -1.21 11.95 13.25
CA PRO A 295 -1.08 11.59 11.85
C PRO A 295 -0.37 12.69 11.06
N ILE A 296 0.61 12.31 10.26
CA ILE A 296 1.28 13.19 9.30
C ILE A 296 1.11 12.59 7.92
N VAL A 297 0.36 13.26 7.05
CA VAL A 297 0.21 12.81 5.67
C VAL A 297 1.39 13.33 4.85
N PHE A 298 1.92 12.54 3.92
CA PHE A 298 2.95 13.04 3.00
C PHE A 298 2.74 12.52 1.58
N ILE A 299 3.36 13.20 0.62
CA ILE A 299 3.28 12.88 -0.81
C ILE A 299 4.71 12.67 -1.32
N SER A 300 4.97 11.51 -1.92
CA SER A 300 6.29 11.16 -2.45
C SER A 300 6.59 11.84 -3.80
N PRO A 301 7.86 12.03 -4.17
CA PRO A 301 8.26 12.63 -5.45
C PRO A 301 8.11 11.63 -6.62
N THR A 302 6.88 11.32 -7.03
CA THR A 302 6.65 10.42 -8.17
C THR A 302 6.59 11.20 -9.50
N VAL A 303 6.91 10.54 -10.62
CA VAL A 303 6.78 11.13 -11.97
C VAL A 303 5.70 10.37 -12.73
N GLY A 304 4.77 11.11 -13.33
CA GLY A 304 3.73 10.54 -14.20
C GLY A 304 2.50 9.99 -13.48
N TYR A 305 2.32 10.29 -12.19
CA TYR A 305 1.10 9.98 -11.44
C TYR A 305 0.27 11.24 -11.22
N GLU A 306 -1.05 11.12 -11.30
CA GLU A 306 -1.96 12.25 -11.14
C GLU A 306 -2.22 12.56 -9.66
N GLU A 307 -1.21 13.04 -8.91
CA GLU A 307 -1.30 13.44 -7.49
C GLU A 307 -2.17 14.70 -7.23
N THR A 308 -3.20 14.88 -8.05
CA THR A 308 -4.08 16.05 -8.12
C THR A 308 -4.78 16.32 -6.78
N THR A 309 -5.04 15.28 -6.00
CA THR A 309 -5.96 15.39 -4.88
C THR A 309 -5.31 15.66 -3.52
N ALA A 310 -4.10 15.16 -3.26
CA ALA A 310 -3.44 15.45 -1.99
C ALA A 310 -3.08 16.95 -1.84
N MET A 311 -2.89 17.65 -2.95
CA MET A 311 -2.77 19.10 -2.97
C MET A 311 -4.07 19.81 -2.56
N GLU A 312 -5.23 19.22 -2.85
CA GLU A 312 -6.52 19.75 -2.41
C GLU A 312 -6.68 19.60 -0.89
N LEU A 313 -6.24 18.49 -0.29
CA LEU A 313 -6.16 18.34 1.17
C LEU A 313 -5.29 19.44 1.81
N TYR A 314 -4.13 19.72 1.21
CA TYR A 314 -3.23 20.78 1.67
C TYR A 314 -3.91 22.16 1.62
N LYS A 315 -4.71 22.43 0.58
CA LYS A 315 -5.41 23.71 0.42
C LYS A 315 -6.70 23.80 1.25
N SER A 316 -7.36 22.70 1.54
CA SER A 316 -8.65 22.66 2.26
C SER A 316 -8.50 22.56 3.78
N ARG A 317 -7.34 23.00 4.33
CA ARG A 317 -6.89 22.79 5.71
C ARG A 317 -8.04 22.79 6.72
N ASN A 318 -8.40 21.59 7.19
CA ASN A 318 -9.19 21.46 8.40
C ASN A 318 -9.03 20.13 9.14
N THR A 319 -8.03 19.27 8.86
CA THR A 319 -7.89 18.01 9.64
C THR A 319 -6.50 17.36 9.77
N SER A 320 -5.47 17.60 8.94
CA SER A 320 -4.14 16.97 9.18
C SER A 320 -2.98 17.74 8.53
N VAL A 321 -1.76 17.59 9.07
CA VAL A 321 -0.52 18.14 8.50
C VAL A 321 -0.13 17.34 7.26
N VAL A 322 0.17 18.03 6.16
CA VAL A 322 0.55 17.41 4.87
C VAL A 322 1.94 17.89 4.44
N PHE A 323 2.86 16.95 4.23
CA PHE A 323 4.18 17.19 3.65
C PHE A 323 4.17 16.86 2.15
N ALA A 324 4.02 17.89 1.32
CA ALA A 324 4.01 17.77 -0.14
C ALA A 324 5.44 17.84 -0.71
N LEU A 325 6.12 16.68 -0.79
CA LEU A 325 7.51 16.56 -1.25
C LEU A 325 7.60 16.25 -2.75
N ASN A 326 6.49 16.45 -3.47
CA ASN A 326 6.31 16.09 -4.87
C ASN A 326 6.46 17.28 -5.85
N ASN A 327 6.81 18.48 -5.40
CA ASN A 327 7.04 19.62 -6.29
C ASN A 327 8.47 19.57 -6.90
N PRO A 328 8.64 19.37 -8.22
CA PRO A 328 9.98 19.31 -8.83
C PRO A 328 10.75 20.63 -8.78
N GLU A 329 10.08 21.78 -8.68
CA GLU A 329 10.77 23.07 -8.54
C GLU A 329 11.29 23.28 -7.11
N ALA A 330 10.57 22.76 -6.10
CA ALA A 330 10.99 22.86 -4.69
C ALA A 330 12.02 21.79 -4.30
N PHE A 331 11.96 20.61 -4.93
CA PHE A 331 12.84 19.47 -4.64
C PHE A 331 13.53 18.93 -5.91
N PRO A 332 14.24 19.75 -6.69
CA PRO A 332 14.75 19.37 -8.02
C PRO A 332 15.72 18.19 -7.98
N THR A 333 16.46 18.04 -6.89
CA THR A 333 17.39 16.91 -6.69
C THR A 333 16.66 15.57 -6.70
N LEU A 334 15.42 15.47 -6.20
CA LEU A 334 14.63 14.22 -6.19
C LEU A 334 14.18 13.77 -7.60
N TYR A 335 14.28 14.67 -8.57
CA TYR A 335 13.92 14.46 -9.97
C TYR A 335 15.13 14.30 -10.90
N GLN A 336 16.35 14.39 -10.38
CA GLN A 336 17.55 14.06 -11.14
C GLN A 336 17.65 12.54 -11.37
N VAL A 337 17.98 12.11 -12.59
CA VAL A 337 17.99 10.67 -12.94
C VAL A 337 18.97 9.83 -12.12
N ASP A 338 20.01 10.47 -11.59
CA ASP A 338 21.00 9.89 -10.66
C ASP A 338 20.43 9.57 -9.28
N ASN A 339 19.25 10.10 -8.95
CA ASN A 339 18.51 9.83 -7.73
C ASN A 339 17.27 8.95 -7.98
N ARG A 340 17.02 8.55 -9.23
CA ARG A 340 15.90 7.69 -9.62
C ARG A 340 16.33 6.24 -9.78
N TRP A 341 15.42 5.33 -9.50
CA TRP A 341 15.50 3.96 -10.01
C TRP A 341 14.64 3.80 -11.27
N ASP A 342 13.42 4.34 -11.24
CA ASP A 342 12.49 4.43 -12.35
C ASP A 342 11.66 5.73 -12.27
N PHE A 343 10.55 5.81 -13.00
CA PHE A 343 9.64 6.96 -12.99
C PHE A 343 9.00 7.19 -11.61
N VAL A 344 8.92 6.18 -10.76
CA VAL A 344 8.16 6.22 -9.50
C VAL A 344 9.10 6.15 -8.30
N HIS A 345 10.08 5.28 -8.35
CA HIS A 345 10.94 4.95 -7.22
C HIS A 345 12.28 5.67 -7.30
N LEU A 346 12.74 6.08 -6.13
CA LEU A 346 14.10 6.57 -5.92
C LEU A 346 15.08 5.38 -5.82
N ASN A 347 16.33 5.65 -6.11
CA ASN A 347 17.44 4.76 -5.74
C ASN A 347 17.93 5.09 -4.31
N ASP A 348 18.94 4.39 -3.79
CA ASP A 348 19.46 4.60 -2.42
C ASP A 348 19.88 6.05 -2.18
N ARG A 349 20.55 6.68 -3.16
CA ARG A 349 20.96 8.09 -3.08
C ARG A 349 19.74 9.01 -2.99
N GLY A 350 18.76 8.83 -3.89
CA GLY A 350 17.53 9.61 -3.89
C GLY A 350 16.69 9.41 -2.63
N ALA A 351 16.61 8.18 -2.10
CA ALA A 351 15.91 7.88 -0.86
C ALA A 351 16.52 8.61 0.34
N ARG A 352 17.86 8.73 0.39
CA ARG A 352 18.54 9.53 1.41
C ARG A 352 18.24 11.02 1.28
N GLU A 353 18.24 11.57 0.06
CA GLU A 353 17.83 12.97 -0.17
C GLU A 353 16.37 13.19 0.24
N PHE A 354 15.47 12.29 -0.13
CA PHE A 354 14.06 12.36 0.23
C PHE A 354 13.87 12.30 1.75
N THR A 355 14.63 11.45 2.43
CA THR A 355 14.63 11.35 3.90
C THR A 355 15.13 12.65 4.56
N ARG A 356 16.13 13.33 3.98
CA ARG A 356 16.57 14.65 4.48
C ARG A 356 15.47 15.70 4.35
N SER A 357 14.84 15.79 3.18
CA SER A 357 13.71 16.71 2.99
C SER A 357 12.54 16.40 3.93
N MET A 358 12.27 15.12 4.19
CA MET A 358 11.25 14.69 5.17
C MET A 358 11.61 15.15 6.60
N ALA A 359 12.87 14.95 7.02
CA ALA A 359 13.35 15.39 8.34
C ALA A 359 13.23 16.92 8.48
N GLU A 360 13.64 17.68 7.46
CA GLU A 360 13.52 19.15 7.45
C GLU A 360 12.07 19.63 7.59
N GLN A 361 11.11 18.99 6.89
CA GLN A 361 9.69 19.33 7.03
C GLN A 361 9.17 18.99 8.44
N PHE A 362 9.60 17.86 8.99
CA PHE A 362 9.21 17.43 10.33
C PHE A 362 9.78 18.35 11.42
N THR A 363 11.03 18.80 11.28
CA THR A 363 11.62 19.82 12.15
C THR A 363 10.76 21.08 12.20
N LYS A 364 10.43 21.63 11.03
CA LYS A 364 9.59 22.85 10.92
C LYS A 364 8.23 22.64 11.57
N TYR A 365 7.62 21.48 11.35
CA TYR A 365 6.37 21.11 12.01
C TYR A 365 6.50 21.09 13.54
N LEU A 366 7.53 20.47 14.10
CA LEU A 366 7.74 20.42 15.55
C LEU A 366 8.04 21.81 16.16
N GLU A 367 8.72 22.69 15.43
CA GLU A 367 8.95 24.09 15.84
C GLU A 367 7.66 24.90 15.86
N THR A 368 6.83 24.69 14.84
CA THR A 368 5.49 25.29 14.70
C THR A 368 4.56 24.86 15.82
N GLU A 369 4.53 23.56 16.14
CA GLU A 369 3.74 23.07 17.29
C GLU A 369 4.24 23.64 18.61
N LYS A 370 5.56 23.77 18.78
CA LYS A 370 6.15 24.32 20.01
C LYS A 370 5.85 25.81 20.18
N SER A 371 5.82 26.57 19.08
CA SER A 371 5.54 28.02 19.10
C SER A 371 4.04 28.32 19.22
N GLY A 372 3.17 27.34 18.95
CA GLY A 372 1.71 27.55 18.90
C GLY A 372 1.24 28.38 17.71
N ILE A 373 2.14 28.71 16.77
CA ILE A 373 1.86 29.52 15.59
C ILE A 373 1.63 28.57 14.42
N TYR A 374 0.37 28.17 14.17
CA TYR A 374 0.06 27.45 12.93
C TYR A 374 0.22 28.40 11.73
N PRO A 375 1.00 28.05 10.68
CA PRO A 375 1.10 28.88 9.50
C PRO A 375 -0.27 28.87 8.85
N LEU A 376 -0.84 30.04 8.57
CA LEU A 376 -2.12 30.19 7.86
C LEU A 376 -2.09 29.49 6.49
#